data_AF-K7F4V6-F1
#
_entry.id   AF-K7F4V6-F1
#
_cell.length_a   1.000
_cell.length_b   1.000
_cell.length_c   1.000
_cell.angle_alpha   90.00
_cell.angle_beta   90.00
_cell.angle_gamma   90.00
#
_symmetry.space_group_name_H-M   'P 1'
#
loop_
_entity.id
_entity.type
_entity.pdbx_description
1 polymer ?
#
loop_
_entity_poly.entity_id
_entity_poly.type
_entity_poly.pdbx_seq_one_letter_code
_entity_poly.pdbx_strand_id
1 'polypeptide(L)'
;LSCTRRCLCVSLIALLILGVVGAAIGLTVTFGLPPPTPVNRFCVTSGNQTGFLCDDRVTCLPASRICNRIRDCVNGEDEQEKLCIDLPSNLPGYLIFRCSNPTYWIYADMKCNGANDCGDCSDEKGSLASCPPCGTLWWSCTPVFYRYCTCIPRTFCQDRIQHCSDWSDEYIC
;
A
#
# COMPACT_ATOMS: atom_id res chain seq x y z
N LEU A 1 55.64 -13.10 -37.09
CA LEU A 1 54.83 -11.89 -37.41
C LEU A 1 53.41 -11.89 -36.79
N SER A 2 53.12 -12.69 -35.75
CA SER A 2 51.74 -12.81 -35.22
C SER A 2 51.37 -11.83 -34.09
N CYS A 3 52.32 -11.04 -33.58
CA CYS A 3 52.15 -10.20 -32.38
C CYS A 3 51.56 -8.81 -32.71
N THR A 4 51.97 -8.22 -33.83
CA THR A 4 51.59 -6.85 -34.22
C THR A 4 50.10 -6.72 -34.54
N ARG A 5 49.51 -7.74 -35.18
CA ARG A 5 48.10 -7.74 -35.60
C ARG A 5 47.14 -7.91 -34.41
N ARG A 6 47.53 -8.68 -33.39
CA ARG A 6 46.78 -8.84 -32.14
C ARG A 6 46.82 -7.57 -31.28
N CYS A 7 47.98 -6.93 -31.15
CA CYS A 7 48.10 -5.64 -30.45
C CYS A 7 47.26 -4.54 -31.11
N LEU A 8 47.28 -4.44 -32.45
CA LEU A 8 46.46 -3.49 -33.20
C LEU A 8 44.96 -3.74 -32.98
N CYS A 9 44.51 -5.00 -32.99
CA CYS A 9 43.12 -5.33 -32.68
C CYS A 9 42.73 -4.95 -31.26
N VAL A 10 43.56 -5.23 -30.25
CA VAL A 10 43.27 -4.89 -28.85
C VAL A 10 43.18 -3.37 -28.67
N SER A 11 44.10 -2.62 -29.29
CA SER A 11 44.10 -1.16 -29.20
C SER A 11 42.91 -0.51 -29.91
N LEU A 12 42.49 -1.05 -31.06
CA LEU A 12 41.28 -0.61 -31.77
C LEU A 12 40.01 -0.90 -30.96
N ILE A 13 39.93 -2.08 -30.35
CA ILE A 13 38.80 -2.44 -29.47
C ILE A 13 38.75 -1.47 -28.28
N ALA A 14 39.88 -1.23 -27.61
CA ALA A 14 39.95 -0.32 -26.46
C ALA A 14 39.50 1.11 -26.81
N LEU A 15 39.93 1.63 -27.97
CA LEU A 15 39.50 2.94 -28.46
C LEU A 15 37.99 2.99 -28.78
N LEU A 16 37.44 1.91 -29.34
CA LEU A 16 36.00 1.79 -29.55
C LEU A 16 35.23 1.79 -28.23
N ILE A 17 35.71 1.05 -27.21
CA ILE A 17 35.03 1.00 -25.91
C ILE A 17 35.07 2.39 -25.24
N LEU A 18 36.22 3.07 -25.28
CA LEU A 18 36.36 4.43 -24.75
C LEU A 18 35.46 5.43 -25.48
N GLY A 19 35.33 5.30 -26.80
CA GLY A 19 34.40 6.11 -27.60
C GLY A 19 32.94 5.89 -27.21
N VAL A 20 32.53 4.63 -27.00
CA VAL A 20 31.16 4.27 -26.56
C VAL A 20 30.88 4.80 -25.15
N VAL A 21 31.82 4.64 -24.22
CA VAL A 21 31.70 5.15 -22.84
C VAL A 21 31.62 6.68 -22.84
N GLY A 22 32.48 7.35 -23.63
CA GLY A 22 32.46 8.81 -23.77
C GLY A 22 31.14 9.33 -24.34
N ALA A 23 30.58 8.65 -25.35
CA ALA A 23 29.27 8.99 -25.91
C ALA A 23 28.13 8.76 -24.91
N ALA A 24 28.16 7.67 -24.15
CA ALA A 24 27.17 7.38 -23.12
C ALA A 24 27.20 8.42 -21.99
N ILE A 25 28.39 8.78 -21.50
CA ILE A 25 28.56 9.84 -20.49
C ILE A 25 28.06 11.17 -21.06
N GLY A 26 28.45 11.52 -22.29
CA GLY A 26 27.97 12.73 -22.97
C GLY A 26 26.44 12.80 -23.06
N LEU A 27 25.79 11.69 -23.42
CA LEU A 27 24.33 11.55 -23.43
C LEU A 27 23.72 11.76 -22.03
N THR A 28 24.28 11.14 -20.98
CA THR A 28 23.75 11.31 -19.61
C THR A 28 23.90 12.73 -19.08
N VAL A 29 24.98 13.43 -19.44
CA VAL A 29 25.22 14.82 -19.02
C VAL A 29 24.32 15.80 -19.77
N THR A 30 24.04 15.54 -21.06
CA THR A 30 23.21 16.43 -21.90
C THR A 30 21.71 16.21 -21.70
N PHE A 31 21.27 14.96 -21.61
CA PHE A 31 19.85 14.61 -21.56
C PHE A 31 19.38 14.19 -20.15
N GLY A 32 20.29 13.97 -19.21
CA GLY A 32 19.97 13.37 -17.92
C GLY A 32 19.62 11.88 -18.04
N LEU A 33 19.56 11.17 -16.91
CA LEU A 33 18.90 9.87 -16.88
C LEU A 33 17.40 10.12 -17.07
N PRO A 34 16.71 9.37 -17.97
CA PRO A 34 15.26 9.47 -18.07
C PRO A 34 14.66 9.22 -16.69
N PRO A 35 13.62 9.96 -16.29
CA PRO A 35 12.93 9.66 -15.04
C PRO A 35 12.49 8.20 -15.08
N PRO A 36 12.56 7.47 -13.96
CA PRO A 36 12.01 6.12 -13.89
C PRO A 36 10.59 6.18 -14.44
N THR A 37 10.30 5.37 -15.47
CA THR A 37 8.94 5.25 -16.01
C THR A 37 7.99 5.05 -14.84
N PRO A 38 6.81 5.71 -14.80
CA PRO A 38 5.86 5.53 -13.72
C PRO A 38 5.53 4.04 -13.61
N VAL A 39 6.10 3.41 -12.58
CA VAL A 39 5.87 2.00 -12.33
C VAL A 39 4.45 1.90 -11.82
N ASN A 40 3.59 1.16 -12.54
CA ASN A 40 2.31 0.79 -11.96
C ASN A 40 2.60 -0.11 -10.75
N ARG A 41 2.44 0.47 -9.56
CA ARG A 41 2.66 -0.17 -8.25
C ARG A 41 1.36 -0.73 -7.66
N PHE A 42 0.30 -0.86 -8.46
CA PHE A 42 -0.94 -1.48 -8.00
C PHE A 42 -0.79 -3.00 -7.88
N CYS A 43 -1.30 -3.57 -6.80
CA CYS A 43 -1.52 -5.01 -6.65
C CYS A 43 -2.76 -5.28 -5.78
N VAL A 44 -3.18 -6.54 -5.72
CA VAL A 44 -4.23 -7.01 -4.82
C VAL A 44 -3.60 -7.93 -3.78
N THR A 45 -3.81 -7.64 -2.51
CA THR A 45 -3.27 -8.44 -1.40
C THR A 45 -4.03 -9.77 -1.26
N SER A 46 -3.51 -10.68 -0.44
CA SER A 46 -4.20 -11.93 -0.10
C SER A 46 -5.57 -11.70 0.55
N GLY A 47 -5.78 -10.55 1.19
CA GLY A 47 -7.05 -10.13 1.80
C GLY A 47 -8.06 -9.54 0.81
N ASN A 48 -7.80 -9.61 -0.51
CA ASN A 48 -8.62 -9.00 -1.56
C ASN A 48 -8.79 -7.48 -1.39
N GLN A 49 -7.74 -6.83 -0.90
CA GLN A 49 -7.65 -5.38 -0.76
C GLN A 49 -6.63 -4.83 -1.74
N THR A 50 -6.76 -3.54 -2.08
CA THR A 50 -5.77 -2.84 -2.88
C THR A 50 -4.46 -2.71 -2.10
N GLY A 51 -3.35 -2.83 -2.82
CA GLY A 51 -2.01 -2.82 -2.24
C GLY A 51 -0.97 -2.17 -3.13
N PHE A 52 0.24 -2.08 -2.60
CA PHE A 52 1.42 -1.49 -3.22
C PHE A 52 2.44 -2.57 -3.57
N LEU A 53 2.75 -2.67 -4.86
CA LEU A 53 3.70 -3.60 -5.43
C LEU A 53 5.11 -3.02 -5.31
N CYS A 54 5.99 -3.74 -4.62
CA CYS A 54 7.41 -3.46 -4.56
C CYS A 54 8.06 -3.61 -5.95
N ASP A 55 9.25 -3.04 -6.13
CA ASP A 55 10.02 -3.07 -7.38
C ASP A 55 10.46 -4.48 -7.77
N ASP A 56 10.49 -5.41 -6.81
CA ASP A 56 10.72 -6.85 -7.03
C ASP A 56 9.59 -7.54 -7.82
N ARG A 57 8.44 -6.87 -8.00
CA ARG A 57 7.24 -7.34 -8.69
C ARG A 57 6.59 -8.59 -8.10
N VAL A 58 6.96 -8.95 -6.88
CA VAL A 58 6.45 -10.14 -6.17
C VAL A 58 5.81 -9.72 -4.86
N THR A 59 6.43 -8.79 -4.13
CA THR A 59 5.97 -8.37 -2.81
C THR A 59 4.85 -7.35 -2.96
N CYS A 60 3.64 -7.74 -2.55
CA CYS A 60 2.46 -6.88 -2.51
C CYS A 60 2.17 -6.51 -1.05
N LEU A 61 2.33 -5.24 -0.72
CA LEU A 61 2.11 -4.72 0.62
C LEU A 61 0.69 -4.14 0.74
N PRO A 62 -0.01 -4.37 1.87
CA PRO A 62 -1.24 -3.65 2.17
C PRO A 62 -0.95 -2.15 2.40
N ALA A 63 -1.95 -1.29 2.21
CA ALA A 63 -1.74 0.16 2.24
C ALA A 63 -1.17 0.67 3.57
N SER A 64 -1.58 0.12 4.72
CA SER A 64 -1.06 0.45 6.04
C SER A 64 0.42 0.13 6.26
N ARG A 65 1.05 -0.64 5.37
CA ARG A 65 2.50 -0.93 5.39
C ARG A 65 3.34 0.12 4.68
N ILE A 66 2.72 1.12 4.06
CA ILE A 66 3.42 2.19 3.35
C ILE A 66 3.61 3.38 4.29
N CYS A 67 4.80 3.97 4.31
CA CYS A 67 5.15 5.07 5.20
C CYS A 67 4.96 4.74 6.69
N ASN A 68 5.18 3.49 7.09
CA ASN A 68 5.06 2.98 8.46
C ASN A 68 6.40 3.02 9.23
N ARG A 69 7.47 3.58 8.63
CA ARG A 69 8.85 3.65 9.14
C ARG A 69 9.58 2.30 9.19
N ILE A 70 9.02 1.26 8.58
CA ILE A 70 9.60 -0.07 8.46
C ILE A 70 9.88 -0.31 7.00
N ARG A 71 11.10 -0.73 6.69
CA ARG A 71 11.46 -1.10 5.32
C ARG A 71 10.94 -2.51 5.02
N ASP A 72 9.71 -2.61 4.53
CA ASP A 72 9.07 -3.87 4.13
C ASP A 72 9.45 -4.27 2.69
N CYS A 73 9.67 -3.31 1.77
CA CYS A 73 10.20 -3.63 0.44
C CYS A 73 11.73 -3.78 0.43
N VAL A 74 12.26 -4.59 -0.50
CA VAL A 74 13.71 -4.87 -0.63
C VAL A 74 14.54 -3.60 -0.83
N ASN A 75 14.07 -2.64 -1.65
CA ASN A 75 14.79 -1.39 -1.91
C ASN A 75 14.29 -0.23 -1.03
N GLY A 76 13.30 -0.47 -0.16
CA GLY A 76 12.69 0.53 0.72
C GLY A 76 11.86 1.60 0.03
N GLU A 77 11.28 1.24 -1.10
CA GLU A 77 10.44 2.09 -1.91
C GLU A 77 9.05 2.38 -1.31
N ASP A 78 8.63 1.59 -0.35
CA ASP A 78 7.51 1.80 0.57
C ASP A 78 7.74 2.96 1.57
N GLU A 79 9.01 3.30 1.85
CA GLU A 79 9.42 4.33 2.82
C GLU A 79 10.18 5.50 2.17
N GLN A 80 10.09 5.65 0.85
CA GLN A 80 10.75 6.74 0.14
C GLN A 80 10.16 8.10 0.52
N GLU A 81 11.01 9.08 0.79
CA GLU A 81 10.60 10.44 1.17
C GLU A 81 9.62 11.06 0.16
N LYS A 82 9.86 10.89 -1.15
CA LYS A 82 8.96 11.38 -2.20
C LYS A 82 7.52 10.85 -2.07
N LEU A 83 7.37 9.63 -1.56
CA LEU A 83 6.07 8.99 -1.31
C LEU A 83 5.45 9.48 0.01
N CYS A 84 6.28 9.66 1.05
CA CYS A 84 5.83 9.86 2.44
C CYS A 84 5.83 11.31 2.94
N ILE A 85 6.37 12.29 2.20
CA ILE A 85 6.57 13.67 2.70
C ILE A 85 5.27 14.48 2.86
N ASP A 86 4.24 14.20 2.05
CA ASP A 86 2.97 14.94 2.07
C ASP A 86 1.79 13.96 2.02
N LEU A 87 1.52 13.31 3.15
CA LEU A 87 0.42 12.37 3.29
C LEU A 87 -0.92 13.10 3.52
N PRO A 88 -2.01 12.68 2.85
CA PRO A 88 -2.11 11.57 1.91
C PRO A 88 -1.84 11.96 0.44
N SER A 89 -1.56 13.23 0.14
CA SER A 89 -1.50 13.77 -1.24
C SER A 89 -0.57 13.00 -2.18
N ASN A 90 0.58 12.56 -1.68
CA ASN A 90 1.57 11.82 -2.48
C ASN A 90 1.28 10.31 -2.59
N LEU A 91 0.36 9.78 -1.79
CA LEU A 91 -0.05 8.39 -1.93
C LEU A 91 -1.00 8.23 -3.13
N PRO A 92 -0.87 7.13 -3.89
CA PRO A 92 -1.86 6.76 -4.88
C PRO A 92 -3.27 6.64 -4.29
N GLY A 93 -4.28 7.14 -5.01
CA GLY A 93 -5.67 7.16 -4.55
C GLY A 93 -6.25 5.79 -4.17
N TYR A 94 -5.75 4.70 -4.75
CA TYR A 94 -6.19 3.34 -4.42
C TYR A 94 -5.66 2.82 -3.07
N LEU A 95 -4.71 3.52 -2.44
CA LEU A 95 -4.21 3.22 -1.09
C LEU A 95 -4.89 4.07 -0.01
N ILE A 96 -5.75 5.01 -0.41
CA ILE A 96 -6.39 5.96 0.49
C ILE A 96 -7.90 5.72 0.49
N PHE A 97 -8.50 5.79 1.66
CA PHE A 97 -9.93 5.96 1.81
C PHE A 97 -10.21 7.29 2.53
N ARG A 98 -11.11 8.10 1.97
CA ARG A 98 -11.56 9.34 2.61
C ARG A 98 -12.82 9.05 3.41
N CYS A 99 -12.82 9.45 4.67
CA CYS A 99 -13.97 9.35 5.55
C CYS A 99 -15.10 10.27 5.07
N SER A 100 -16.29 10.19 5.67
CA SER A 100 -17.40 11.08 5.34
C SER A 100 -17.04 12.55 5.54
N ASN A 101 -16.18 12.85 6.52
CA ASN A 101 -15.48 14.13 6.58
C ASN A 101 -14.21 14.06 5.72
N PRO A 102 -14.12 14.81 4.61
CA PRO A 102 -13.03 14.68 3.63
C PRO A 102 -11.66 15.15 4.14
N THR A 103 -11.64 15.82 5.30
CA THR A 103 -10.42 16.22 6.02
C THR A 103 -9.72 15.00 6.64
N TYR A 104 -10.48 13.97 6.99
CA TYR A 104 -9.98 12.73 7.57
C TYR A 104 -9.86 11.64 6.51
N TRP A 105 -8.82 10.84 6.63
CA TRP A 105 -8.51 9.75 5.73
C TRP A 105 -7.85 8.62 6.51
N ILE A 106 -7.98 7.42 5.98
CA ILE A 106 -7.35 6.20 6.49
C ILE A 106 -6.72 5.44 5.32
N TYR A 107 -5.88 4.45 5.63
CA TYR A 107 -5.39 3.54 4.61
C TYR A 107 -6.52 2.67 4.06
N ALA A 108 -6.48 2.38 2.76
CA ALA A 108 -7.57 1.65 2.08
C ALA A 108 -7.81 0.24 2.64
N ASP A 109 -6.81 -0.39 3.26
CA ASP A 109 -6.91 -1.69 3.92
C ASP A 109 -7.51 -1.63 5.35
N MET A 110 -7.64 -0.44 5.92
CA MET A 110 -8.36 -0.22 7.18
C MET A 110 -9.87 -0.13 6.97
N LYS A 111 -10.32 0.08 5.73
CA LYS A 111 -11.72 0.07 5.37
C LYS A 111 -12.34 -1.32 5.55
N CYS A 112 -13.49 -1.40 6.20
CA CYS A 112 -14.23 -2.64 6.46
C CYS A 112 -13.42 -3.67 7.29
N ASN A 113 -12.58 -3.21 8.21
CA ASN A 113 -11.77 -4.07 9.08
C ASN A 113 -12.45 -4.40 10.42
N GLY A 114 -13.66 -3.87 10.65
CA GLY A 114 -14.45 -4.06 11.87
C GLY A 114 -14.13 -3.07 12.99
N ALA A 115 -13.30 -2.07 12.74
CA ALA A 115 -12.93 -1.01 13.67
C ALA A 115 -13.31 0.37 13.13
N ASN A 116 -13.66 1.28 14.03
CA ASN A 116 -13.93 2.67 13.68
C ASN A 116 -12.63 3.47 13.57
N ASP A 117 -11.98 3.45 12.41
CA ASP A 117 -10.74 4.18 12.16
C ASP A 117 -11.03 5.63 11.71
N CYS A 118 -12.17 5.87 11.05
CA CYS A 118 -12.60 7.23 10.68
C CYS A 118 -13.12 8.06 11.86
N GLY A 119 -13.54 7.42 12.96
CA GLY A 119 -14.20 8.07 14.09
C GLY A 119 -15.65 8.52 13.81
N ASP A 120 -16.18 8.26 12.61
CA ASP A 120 -17.58 8.52 12.23
C ASP A 120 -18.28 7.27 11.65
N CYS A 121 -17.59 6.12 11.67
CA CYS A 121 -18.01 4.83 11.09
C CYS A 121 -18.19 4.81 9.57
N SER A 122 -17.72 5.82 8.83
CA SER A 122 -17.85 5.88 7.37
C SER A 122 -16.97 4.88 6.60
N ASP A 123 -16.01 4.27 7.30
CA ASP A 123 -15.14 3.18 6.87
C ASP A 123 -15.77 1.79 7.04
N GLU A 124 -16.76 1.65 7.93
CA GLU A 124 -17.41 0.38 8.26
C GLU A 124 -18.88 0.30 7.84
N LYS A 125 -19.51 1.46 7.58
CA LYS A 125 -20.95 1.57 7.31
C LYS A 125 -21.25 2.54 6.17
N GLY A 126 -22.34 2.24 5.47
CA GLY A 126 -22.92 3.12 4.45
C GLY A 126 -22.41 2.85 3.05
N SER A 127 -22.95 3.61 2.09
CA SER A 127 -22.65 3.42 0.66
C SER A 127 -21.22 3.82 0.28
N LEU A 128 -20.57 4.69 1.07
CA LEU A 128 -19.18 5.09 0.86
C LEU A 128 -18.23 3.92 1.11
N ALA A 129 -18.47 3.18 2.20
CA ALA A 129 -17.69 2.00 2.53
C ALA A 129 -18.00 0.82 1.60
N SER A 130 -19.27 0.58 1.27
CA SER A 130 -19.68 -0.61 0.50
C SER A 130 -19.13 -1.92 1.11
N CYS A 131 -19.08 -2.00 2.44
CA CYS A 131 -18.59 -3.18 3.15
C CYS A 131 -19.50 -4.40 2.90
N PRO A 132 -18.91 -5.61 2.87
CA PRO A 132 -19.71 -6.84 2.90
C PRO A 132 -20.52 -6.93 4.21
N PRO A 133 -21.56 -7.77 4.25
CA PRO A 133 -22.21 -8.12 5.51
C PRO A 133 -21.20 -8.65 6.53
N CYS A 134 -21.52 -8.54 7.83
CA CYS A 134 -20.68 -9.09 8.89
C CYS A 134 -20.35 -10.57 8.58
N GLY A 135 -19.06 -10.91 8.65
CA GLY A 135 -18.59 -12.28 8.41
C GLY A 135 -19.13 -13.28 9.44
N THR A 136 -18.90 -14.57 9.22
CA THR A 136 -19.44 -15.64 10.08
C THR A 136 -18.99 -15.55 11.54
N LEU A 137 -17.81 -15.00 11.81
CA LEU A 137 -17.26 -14.79 13.16
C LEU A 137 -17.77 -13.51 13.84
N TRP A 138 -18.57 -12.71 13.13
CA TRP A 138 -19.08 -11.43 13.57
C TRP A 138 -20.61 -11.42 13.55
N TRP A 139 -21.20 -10.55 14.37
CA TRP A 139 -22.65 -10.37 14.46
C TRP A 139 -23.00 -8.91 14.21
N SER A 140 -24.07 -8.66 13.43
CA SER A 140 -24.55 -7.32 13.16
C SER A 140 -25.54 -6.87 14.23
N CYS A 141 -25.25 -5.73 14.87
CA CYS A 141 -26.17 -5.07 15.79
C CYS A 141 -25.86 -3.57 15.82
N THR A 142 -26.58 -2.81 16.65
CA THR A 142 -26.18 -1.43 16.98
C THR A 142 -25.27 -1.48 18.20
N PRO A 143 -23.95 -1.27 18.08
CA PRO A 143 -23.06 -1.47 19.20
C PRO A 143 -23.15 -0.32 20.20
N VAL A 144 -22.97 -0.61 21.48
CA VAL A 144 -22.87 0.40 22.54
C VAL A 144 -21.51 1.08 22.51
N PHE A 145 -20.45 0.31 22.25
CA PHE A 145 -19.09 0.83 22.13
C PHE A 145 -18.82 1.31 20.72
N TYR A 146 -18.53 2.60 20.58
CA TYR A 146 -18.27 3.27 19.30
C TYR A 146 -17.02 2.78 18.55
N ARG A 147 -16.23 1.92 19.19
CA ARG A 147 -15.14 1.15 18.57
C ARG A 147 -15.65 0.22 17.47
N TYR A 148 -16.84 -0.35 17.66
CA TYR A 148 -17.49 -1.23 16.72
C TYR A 148 -18.64 -0.47 16.08
N CYS A 149 -18.65 -0.35 14.76
CA CYS A 149 -19.63 0.48 14.07
C CYS A 149 -20.94 -0.24 13.75
N THR A 150 -20.86 -1.53 13.46
CA THR A 150 -21.98 -2.34 12.94
C THR A 150 -21.82 -3.81 13.28
N CYS A 151 -20.57 -4.30 13.30
CA CYS A 151 -20.27 -5.70 13.58
C CYS A 151 -19.50 -5.83 14.89
N ILE A 152 -19.94 -6.71 15.79
CA ILE A 152 -19.19 -7.11 16.97
C ILE A 152 -18.71 -8.57 16.83
N PRO A 153 -17.60 -8.97 17.47
CA PRO A 153 -17.16 -10.36 17.51
C PRO A 153 -18.20 -11.28 18.17
N ARG A 154 -18.46 -12.45 17.58
CA ARG A 154 -19.33 -13.48 18.20
C ARG A 154 -18.78 -14.04 19.52
N THR A 155 -17.49 -13.83 19.79
CA THR A 155 -16.86 -14.18 21.06
C THR A 155 -17.40 -13.38 22.25
N PHE A 156 -18.14 -12.29 22.01
CA PHE A 156 -18.84 -11.53 23.05
C PHE A 156 -20.20 -12.11 23.41
N CYS A 157 -20.59 -13.24 22.82
CA CYS A 157 -21.83 -13.91 23.20
C CYS A 157 -21.81 -14.30 24.69
N GLN A 158 -22.82 -13.85 25.44
CA GLN A 158 -23.04 -14.21 26.85
C GLN A 158 -21.85 -13.92 27.78
N ASP A 159 -21.10 -12.85 27.49
CA ASP A 159 -19.95 -12.45 28.32
C ASP A 159 -20.33 -11.52 29.49
N ARG A 160 -21.63 -11.23 29.63
CA ARG A 160 -22.26 -10.39 30.66
C ARG A 160 -21.94 -8.90 30.51
N ILE A 161 -21.46 -8.47 29.35
CA ILE A 161 -21.16 -7.08 29.04
C ILE A 161 -22.03 -6.67 27.85
N GLN A 162 -22.78 -5.60 28.00
CA GLN A 162 -23.63 -5.11 26.91
C GLN A 162 -22.77 -4.52 25.77
N HIS A 163 -22.61 -5.28 24.69
CA HIS A 163 -21.99 -4.85 23.45
C HIS A 163 -23.02 -4.37 22.43
N CYS A 164 -24.23 -4.93 22.39
CA CYS A 164 -25.32 -4.47 21.55
C CYS A 164 -26.36 -3.67 22.36
N SER A 165 -26.87 -2.59 21.78
CA SER A 165 -27.85 -1.71 22.45
C SER A 165 -29.14 -2.43 22.84
N ASP A 166 -29.49 -3.49 22.12
CA ASP A 166 -30.67 -4.32 22.32
C ASP A 166 -30.39 -5.60 23.15
N TRP A 167 -29.18 -5.76 23.67
CA TRP A 167 -28.72 -6.96 24.39
C TRP A 167 -28.77 -8.25 23.56
N SER A 168 -28.81 -8.15 22.22
CA SER A 168 -28.82 -9.33 21.34
C SER A 168 -27.58 -10.22 21.49
N ASP A 169 -26.46 -9.62 21.89
CA ASP A 169 -25.21 -10.30 22.25
C ASP A 169 -25.34 -11.19 23.50
N GLU A 170 -26.28 -10.90 24.40
CA GLU A 170 -26.46 -11.66 25.64
C GLU A 170 -27.62 -12.69 25.54
N TYR A 171 -28.65 -12.40 24.74
CA TYR A 171 -29.86 -13.23 24.70
C TYR A 171 -30.04 -14.07 23.42
N ILE A 172 -29.50 -13.64 22.27
CA ILE A 172 -29.82 -14.24 20.98
C ILE A 172 -28.75 -15.21 20.50
N CYS A 173 -27.49 -14.77 20.43
CA CYS A 173 -26.32 -15.55 19.97
C CYS A 173 -26.55 -16.49 18.75
#